data_AF-B0WWS3-F1
#
_entry.id   AF-B0WWS3-F1
#
_cell.length_a   1.000
_cell.length_b   1.000
_cell.length_c   1.000
_cell.angle_alpha   90.00
_cell.angle_beta   90.00
_cell.angle_gamma   90.00
#
_symmetry.space_group_name_H-M   'P 1'
#
loop_
_entity.id
_entity.type
_entity.pdbx_description
1 polymer ?
#
loop_
_entity_poly.entity_id
_entity_poly.type
_entity_poly.pdbx_seq_one_letter_code
_entity_poly.pdbx_strand_id
1 'polypeptide(L)'
;MASWEIHDDMNFYITANKFFIEPNGKSEVLIIDRVSREASVQVKTNQLPHGVPIRKVCGVLGAIKLISGFHLVVVTHRIFVGIVNSQAIWRLAGFDIIPYVPSLTHLSETQKVQNGVYLAMIRQVLDTPYYYFSYTYDVTHTLQRLHSMPPDFMQTGLYERADSRFVWNGFMLKQFHRPEVRQYCLPIILGFVSINDAMVNGHAFQWIIMTRRSVHRAGTRLFCRGIDQTGNVANYVETEQIIDVRGDKVSFVQTRGSIPLFWRQTPNLKYKPPPELVPGRDHLIACSKHLDSQLIHYGRQVLVNLIDHRGAEDVLEKAFATTISTLANPNVRYESYDFHAECRKMRYDKLHNLIARLAHEQDEFGVFHLRRDGVLLSSQDGVFRTNCIDCLDRTNVVQSMLAKRSLEQALMRLGVLTSGQKIDPSSAFEWLFKGVWADNADLVSTQYSGTGALKTDFTRTGKRTKMGLLQDGANSLTRYYKNNFNDGFRQDAIDLFLGSYTVQDGEGLTLPCPLVIQKGWKYGTFPVVLLFAFAMFFASVVYPQEKYNTEHLLFILFWGSMVGVTGAGILKYGVEFVDWPKLLPQATRSKMDA
;
A
#
# COMPACT_ATOMS: atom_id res chain seq x y z
N MET A 1 -7.70 10.58 -31.07
CA MET A 1 -7.35 10.69 -29.65
C MET A 1 -8.10 11.86 -29.08
N ALA A 2 -8.90 11.63 -28.05
CA ALA A 2 -9.57 12.72 -27.36
C ALA A 2 -8.55 13.63 -26.65
N SER A 3 -8.87 14.91 -26.49
CA SER A 3 -7.99 15.94 -25.91
C SER A 3 -7.61 15.72 -24.44
N TRP A 4 -8.20 14.71 -23.80
CA TRP A 4 -7.95 14.36 -22.39
C TRP A 4 -7.03 13.15 -22.21
N GLU A 5 -6.74 12.41 -23.29
CA GLU A 5 -5.87 11.24 -23.24
C GLU A 5 -4.44 11.66 -22.92
N ILE A 6 -3.79 10.92 -22.01
CA ILE A 6 -2.40 11.18 -21.65
C ILE A 6 -1.52 10.72 -22.80
N HIS A 7 -0.51 11.51 -23.13
CA HIS A 7 0.49 11.11 -24.10
C HIS A 7 1.28 9.90 -23.63
N ASP A 8 1.36 8.91 -24.49
CA ASP A 8 2.30 7.82 -24.36
C ASP A 8 3.53 8.03 -25.25
N ASP A 9 4.52 7.15 -25.08
CA ASP A 9 5.78 7.07 -25.83
C ASP A 9 6.31 8.42 -26.34
N MET A 10 7.20 9.02 -25.56
CA MET A 10 7.72 10.37 -25.81
C MET A 10 9.23 10.34 -25.98
N ASN A 11 9.75 11.24 -26.80
CA ASN A 11 11.16 11.58 -26.88
C ASN A 11 11.50 12.60 -25.80
N PHE A 12 12.53 12.32 -25.03
CA PHE A 12 12.99 13.16 -23.95
C PHE A 12 14.40 13.69 -24.24
N TYR A 13 14.52 15.00 -24.32
CA TYR A 13 15.77 15.71 -24.57
C TYR A 13 16.15 16.51 -23.32
N ILE A 14 17.41 16.35 -22.90
CA ILE A 14 17.95 17.02 -21.72
C ILE A 14 19.02 18.00 -22.17
N THR A 15 18.78 19.30 -21.97
CA THR A 15 19.77 20.36 -22.19
C THR A 15 20.18 20.97 -20.86
N ALA A 16 21.22 21.82 -20.84
CA ALA A 16 21.67 22.49 -19.61
C ALA A 16 20.53 23.30 -18.93
N ASN A 17 19.68 23.97 -19.72
CA ASN A 17 18.71 24.93 -19.21
C ASN A 17 17.26 24.44 -19.29
N LYS A 18 16.96 23.45 -20.15
CA LYS A 18 15.58 23.02 -20.43
C LYS A 18 15.46 21.52 -20.61
N PHE A 19 14.31 20.99 -20.21
CA PHE A 19 13.83 19.67 -20.59
C PHE A 19 12.82 19.81 -21.73
N PHE A 20 12.93 18.98 -22.75
CA PHE A 20 11.95 18.90 -23.84
C PHE A 20 11.35 17.49 -23.86
N ILE A 21 10.03 17.39 -23.80
CA ILE A 21 9.29 16.13 -23.84
C ILE A 21 8.34 16.20 -25.04
N GLU A 22 8.69 15.46 -26.08
CA GLU A 22 8.00 15.42 -27.36
C GLU A 22 7.21 14.12 -27.49
N PRO A 23 5.87 14.16 -27.44
CA PRO A 23 5.04 12.99 -27.72
C PRO A 23 5.13 12.54 -29.17
N ASN A 24 5.26 11.23 -29.38
CA ASN A 24 5.39 10.67 -30.72
C ASN A 24 4.13 10.96 -31.56
N GLY A 25 4.33 11.44 -32.79
CA GLY A 25 3.22 11.71 -33.72
C GLY A 25 2.39 12.96 -33.40
N LYS A 26 2.83 13.81 -32.46
CA LYS A 26 2.18 15.08 -32.12
C LYS A 26 3.01 16.28 -32.57
N SER A 27 2.33 17.41 -32.74
CA SER A 27 2.94 18.69 -33.15
C SER A 27 3.25 19.60 -31.96
N GLU A 28 3.15 19.09 -30.74
CA GLU A 28 3.40 19.84 -29.50
C GLU A 28 4.59 19.28 -28.75
N VAL A 29 5.22 20.10 -27.91
CA VAL A 29 6.33 19.73 -27.06
C VAL A 29 6.16 20.39 -25.70
N LEU A 30 6.32 19.61 -24.63
CA LEU A 30 6.39 20.14 -23.28
C LEU A 30 7.81 20.61 -23.01
N ILE A 31 7.95 21.89 -22.70
CA ILE A 31 9.21 22.52 -22.34
C ILE A 31 9.15 22.89 -20.87
N ILE A 32 10.10 22.35 -20.10
CA ILE A 32 10.27 22.68 -18.68
C ILE A 32 11.59 23.42 -18.53
N ASP A 33 11.53 24.67 -18.07
CA ASP A 33 12.71 25.45 -17.77
C ASP A 33 13.33 24.97 -16.44
N ARG A 34 14.62 24.61 -16.48
CA ARG A 34 15.34 24.05 -15.33
C ARG A 34 15.66 25.11 -14.27
N VAL A 35 15.63 26.39 -14.64
CA VAL A 35 15.93 27.54 -13.77
C VAL A 35 14.64 28.12 -13.21
N SER A 36 13.70 28.53 -14.07
CA SER A 36 12.43 29.13 -13.60
C SER A 36 11.47 28.09 -13.02
N ARG A 37 11.61 26.82 -13.44
CA ARG A 37 10.73 25.67 -13.12
C ARG A 37 9.37 25.74 -13.82
N GLU A 38 9.20 26.66 -14.77
CA GLU A 38 7.96 26.79 -15.51
C GLU A 38 7.85 25.71 -16.58
N ALA A 39 6.69 25.07 -16.61
CA ALA A 39 6.29 24.14 -17.66
C ALA A 39 5.35 24.85 -18.64
N SER A 40 5.63 24.76 -19.93
CA SER A 40 4.80 25.29 -21.01
C SER A 40 4.73 24.31 -22.16
N VAL A 41 3.57 24.21 -22.81
CA VAL A 41 3.39 23.42 -24.03
C VAL A 41 3.48 24.37 -25.22
N GLN A 42 4.34 24.06 -26.18
CA GLN A 42 4.58 24.87 -27.37
C GLN A 42 4.45 24.03 -28.63
N VAL A 43 4.15 24.67 -29.77
CA VAL A 43 4.14 24.00 -31.07
C VAL A 43 5.57 23.64 -31.46
N LYS A 44 5.75 22.47 -32.06
CA LYS A 44 7.02 21.94 -32.56
C LYS A 44 7.52 22.80 -33.73
N THR A 45 8.26 23.85 -33.42
CA THR A 45 8.89 24.75 -34.42
C THR A 45 10.39 24.83 -34.17
N ASN A 46 11.25 24.09 -34.89
CA ASN A 46 12.74 24.13 -34.85
C ASN A 46 13.46 24.29 -33.49
N GLN A 47 12.75 24.17 -32.37
CA GLN A 47 13.22 24.41 -31.00
C GLN A 47 13.79 23.14 -30.36
N LEU A 48 13.65 22.00 -31.03
CA LEU A 48 14.22 20.75 -30.56
C LEU A 48 15.75 20.85 -30.65
N PRO A 49 16.46 20.50 -29.57
CA PRO A 49 17.90 20.63 -29.55
C PRO A 49 18.56 19.64 -30.53
N HIS A 50 19.41 20.16 -31.42
CA HIS A 50 20.20 19.34 -32.34
C HIS A 50 21.40 18.72 -31.62
N GLY A 51 21.74 17.47 -31.94
CA GLY A 51 22.92 16.77 -31.40
C GLY A 51 22.79 16.30 -29.94
N VAL A 52 21.62 16.43 -29.32
CA VAL A 52 21.36 15.93 -27.96
C VAL A 52 20.84 14.49 -28.03
N PRO A 53 21.35 13.57 -27.19
CA PRO A 53 20.90 12.18 -27.17
C PRO A 53 19.41 12.11 -26.78
N ILE A 54 18.66 11.35 -27.57
CA ILE A 54 17.23 11.14 -27.36
C ILE A 54 17.03 10.00 -26.37
N ARG A 55 16.36 10.26 -25.25
CA ARG A 55 15.88 9.22 -24.34
C ARG A 55 14.42 8.91 -24.64
N LYS A 56 14.01 7.65 -24.49
CA LYS A 56 12.60 7.26 -24.60
C LYS A 56 11.99 7.22 -23.21
N VAL A 57 10.84 7.84 -23.05
CA VAL A 57 10.05 7.82 -21.81
C VAL A 57 8.60 7.49 -22.12
N CYS A 58 7.93 6.81 -21.21
CA CYS A 58 6.54 6.40 -21.37
C CYS A 58 5.55 7.30 -20.60
N GLY A 59 6.02 8.24 -19.78
CA GLY A 59 5.15 9.06 -18.94
C GLY A 59 5.93 10.01 -18.03
N VAL A 60 5.25 11.05 -17.54
CA VAL A 60 5.80 11.96 -16.52
C VAL A 60 5.04 11.75 -15.21
N LEU A 61 5.76 11.37 -14.15
CA LEU A 61 5.17 11.14 -12.82
C LEU A 61 5.07 12.43 -12.00
N GLY A 62 5.76 13.48 -12.42
CA GLY A 62 5.76 14.80 -11.79
C GLY A 62 7.15 15.21 -11.33
N ALA A 63 7.21 16.15 -10.39
CA ALA A 63 8.46 16.69 -9.89
C ALA A 63 8.46 16.76 -8.36
N ILE A 64 9.63 16.59 -7.76
CA ILE A 64 9.81 16.59 -6.31
C ILE A 64 11.02 17.43 -5.91
N LYS A 65 10.88 18.21 -4.84
CA LYS A 65 11.95 19.04 -4.29
C LYS A 65 12.74 18.25 -3.24
N LEU A 66 14.04 18.12 -3.47
CA LEU A 66 15.01 17.57 -2.51
C LEU A 66 16.01 18.67 -2.12
N ILE A 67 17.01 18.34 -1.28
CA ILE A 67 18.04 19.31 -0.85
C ILE A 67 18.78 19.92 -2.05
N SER A 68 19.10 19.13 -3.08
CA SER A 68 19.77 19.65 -4.28
C SER A 68 18.87 20.45 -5.22
N GLY A 69 17.57 20.58 -4.91
CA GLY A 69 16.57 21.25 -5.73
C GLY A 69 15.52 20.29 -6.31
N PHE A 70 14.80 20.76 -7.31
CA PHE A 70 13.75 19.97 -7.96
C PHE A 70 14.34 18.85 -8.81
N HIS A 71 13.63 17.71 -8.83
CA HIS A 71 13.93 16.57 -9.69
C HIS A 71 12.66 16.22 -10.46
N LEU A 72 12.81 16.03 -11.77
CA LEU A 72 11.77 15.50 -12.64
C LEU A 72 11.80 13.98 -12.55
N VAL A 73 10.64 13.36 -12.40
CA VAL A 73 10.51 11.90 -12.37
C VAL A 73 9.70 11.45 -13.57
N VAL A 74 10.29 10.56 -14.36
CA VAL A 74 9.72 10.05 -15.61
C VAL A 74 9.69 8.53 -15.61
N VAL A 75 8.73 7.96 -16.32
CA VAL A 75 8.63 6.52 -16.56
C VAL A 75 9.51 6.17 -17.76
N THR A 76 10.43 5.24 -17.60
CA THR A 76 11.29 4.76 -18.70
C THR A 76 10.78 3.47 -19.31
N HIS A 77 10.15 2.60 -18.51
CA HIS A 77 9.65 1.31 -18.96
C HIS A 77 8.28 1.01 -18.37
N ARG A 78 7.43 0.37 -19.18
CA ARG A 78 6.09 -0.10 -18.82
C ARG A 78 5.92 -1.55 -19.26
N ILE A 79 5.13 -2.31 -18.51
CA ILE A 79 4.76 -3.69 -18.85
C ILE A 79 3.26 -3.75 -19.06
N PHE A 80 2.83 -4.31 -20.20
CA PHE A 80 1.42 -4.50 -20.50
C PHE A 80 0.82 -5.54 -19.54
N VAL A 81 -0.33 -5.21 -18.94
CA VAL A 81 -1.03 -6.09 -18.00
C VAL A 81 -2.25 -6.73 -18.66
N GLY A 82 -3.00 -5.96 -19.44
CA GLY A 82 -4.21 -6.42 -20.11
C GLY A 82 -5.10 -5.26 -20.54
N ILE A 83 -6.31 -5.60 -21.00
CA ILE A 83 -7.30 -4.63 -21.50
C ILE A 83 -8.53 -4.69 -20.61
N VAL A 84 -9.02 -3.52 -20.18
CA VAL A 84 -10.27 -3.35 -19.43
C VAL A 84 -11.09 -2.30 -20.16
N ASN A 85 -12.35 -2.58 -20.48
CA ASN A 85 -13.21 -1.66 -21.24
C ASN A 85 -12.56 -1.16 -22.55
N SER A 86 -11.87 -2.03 -23.29
CA SER A 86 -11.11 -1.68 -24.51
C SER A 86 -9.94 -0.71 -24.28
N GLN A 87 -9.51 -0.53 -23.05
CA GLN A 87 -8.43 0.38 -22.67
C GLN A 87 -7.29 -0.39 -21.99
N ALA A 88 -6.05 -0.08 -22.38
CA ALA A 88 -4.88 -0.82 -21.93
C ALA A 88 -4.47 -0.40 -20.51
N ILE A 89 -4.20 -1.40 -19.66
CA ILE A 89 -3.65 -1.21 -18.32
C ILE A 89 -2.18 -1.62 -18.33
N TRP A 90 -1.36 -0.79 -17.69
CA TRP A 90 0.09 -0.90 -17.66
C TRP A 90 0.61 -0.96 -16.23
N ARG A 91 1.73 -1.65 -16.05
CA ARG A 91 2.51 -1.68 -14.81
C ARG A 91 3.79 -0.87 -15.01
N LEU A 92 4.12 -0.03 -14.02
CA LEU A 92 5.40 0.66 -13.95
C LEU A 92 6.54 -0.36 -13.86
N ALA A 93 7.51 -0.28 -14.77
CA ALA A 93 8.63 -1.22 -14.83
C ALA A 93 10.00 -0.55 -14.69
N GLY A 94 10.09 0.76 -14.96
CA GLY A 94 11.31 1.53 -14.79
C GLY A 94 11.02 3.01 -14.73
N PHE A 95 11.86 3.75 -14.01
CA PHE A 95 11.76 5.19 -13.83
C PHE A 95 13.14 5.82 -13.76
N ASP A 96 13.22 7.11 -14.09
CA ASP A 96 14.42 7.94 -13.89
C ASP A 96 14.07 9.15 -13.02
N ILE A 97 15.02 9.56 -12.17
CA ILE A 97 14.93 10.77 -11.34
C ILE A 97 16.02 11.72 -11.83
N ILE A 98 15.63 12.79 -12.53
CA ILE A 98 16.55 13.73 -13.19
C ILE A 98 16.56 15.06 -12.45
N PRO A 99 17.70 15.55 -11.94
CA PRO A 99 17.76 16.84 -11.25
C PRO A 99 17.59 18.02 -12.22
N TYR A 100 16.89 19.06 -11.79
CA TYR A 100 16.80 20.33 -12.52
C TYR A 100 18.15 21.03 -12.58
N VAL A 101 18.94 21.01 -11.51
CA VAL A 101 20.33 21.50 -11.52
C VAL A 101 21.28 20.30 -11.57
N PRO A 102 22.05 20.09 -12.66
CA PRO A 102 22.89 18.90 -12.77
C PRO A 102 24.10 18.90 -11.82
N SER A 103 24.61 20.08 -11.48
CA SER A 103 25.73 20.21 -10.55
C SER A 103 25.26 20.20 -9.09
N LEU A 104 26.07 19.60 -8.21
CA LEU A 104 25.90 19.65 -6.75
C LEU A 104 26.94 20.58 -6.08
N THR A 105 27.64 21.42 -6.85
CA THR A 105 28.71 22.30 -6.35
C THR A 105 28.21 23.37 -5.39
N HIS A 106 26.91 23.71 -5.42
CA HIS A 106 26.28 24.65 -4.48
C HIS A 106 25.98 24.02 -3.11
N LEU A 107 26.18 22.71 -2.95
CA LEU A 107 25.94 22.00 -1.70
C LEU A 107 27.24 21.72 -0.95
N SER A 108 27.18 21.78 0.38
CA SER A 108 28.24 21.25 1.23
C SER A 108 28.33 19.72 1.15
N GLU A 109 29.45 19.13 1.59
CA GLU A 109 29.61 17.68 1.63
C GLU A 109 28.54 17.00 2.50
N THR A 110 28.15 17.63 3.63
CA THR A 110 27.07 17.12 4.48
C THR A 110 25.72 17.13 3.77
N GLN A 111 25.41 18.20 3.04
CA GLN A 111 24.18 18.29 2.25
C GLN A 111 24.16 17.30 1.08
N LYS A 112 25.31 17.02 0.44
CA LYS A 112 25.40 15.97 -0.60
C LYS A 112 25.04 14.60 -0.04
N VAL A 113 25.55 14.26 1.14
CA VAL A 113 25.20 13.00 1.83
C VAL A 113 23.71 12.96 2.17
N GLN A 114 23.17 14.03 2.77
CA GLN A 114 21.74 14.12 3.10
C GLN A 114 20.85 14.01 1.85
N ASN A 115 21.20 14.70 0.76
CA ASN A 115 20.50 14.61 -0.52
C ASN A 115 20.51 13.18 -1.08
N GLY A 116 21.63 12.46 -0.92
CA GLY A 116 21.72 11.04 -1.28
C GLY A 116 20.70 10.17 -0.51
N VAL A 117 20.48 10.47 0.77
CA VAL A 117 19.46 9.78 1.59
C VAL A 117 18.04 10.09 1.08
N TYR A 118 17.73 11.36 0.80
CA TYR A 118 16.45 11.77 0.21
C TYR A 118 16.19 11.12 -1.16
N LEU A 119 17.21 11.02 -2.01
CA LEU A 119 17.12 10.31 -3.29
C LEU A 119 16.84 8.81 -3.10
N ALA A 120 17.51 8.18 -2.12
CA ALA A 120 17.28 6.78 -1.80
C ALA A 120 15.85 6.54 -1.28
N MET A 121 15.27 7.48 -0.54
CA MET A 121 13.87 7.43 -0.10
C MET A 121 12.90 7.40 -1.28
N ILE A 122 13.04 8.32 -2.25
CA ILE A 122 12.17 8.35 -3.44
C ILE A 122 12.30 7.07 -4.27
N ARG A 123 13.54 6.60 -4.50
CA ARG A 123 13.78 5.33 -5.20
C ARG A 123 13.08 4.17 -4.50
N GLN A 124 13.23 4.05 -3.19
CA GLN A 124 12.62 2.97 -2.42
C GLN A 124 11.09 2.92 -2.56
N VAL A 125 10.41 4.09 -2.61
CA VAL A 125 8.95 4.12 -2.81
C VAL A 125 8.59 3.65 -4.22
N LEU A 126 9.29 4.12 -5.24
CA LEU A 126 9.02 3.74 -6.64
C LEU A 126 9.44 2.29 -6.97
N ASP A 127 10.45 1.76 -6.28
CA ASP A 127 10.88 0.36 -6.34
C ASP A 127 9.92 -0.58 -5.59
N THR A 128 8.96 -0.02 -4.82
CA THR A 128 7.92 -0.84 -4.21
C THR A 128 7.11 -1.52 -5.33
N PRO A 129 6.99 -2.86 -5.31
CA PRO A 129 6.41 -3.58 -6.42
C PRO A 129 4.97 -3.17 -6.77
N TYR A 130 4.69 -3.13 -8.07
CA TYR A 130 3.37 -3.06 -8.70
C TYR A 130 2.60 -1.73 -8.53
N TYR A 131 3.16 -0.66 -9.11
CA TYR A 131 2.37 0.51 -9.51
C TYR A 131 1.70 0.27 -10.86
N TYR A 132 0.45 0.70 -10.99
CA TYR A 132 -0.34 0.56 -12.21
C TYR A 132 -0.87 1.90 -12.70
N PHE A 133 -1.07 2.00 -14.01
CA PHE A 133 -1.65 3.18 -14.64
C PHE A 133 -2.28 2.81 -15.99
N SER A 134 -3.00 3.76 -16.57
CA SER A 134 -3.44 3.73 -17.95
C SER A 134 -3.40 5.15 -18.51
N TYR A 135 -3.30 5.27 -19.83
CA TYR A 135 -3.32 6.55 -20.55
C TYR A 135 -4.73 7.01 -20.87
N THR A 136 -5.69 6.08 -20.78
CA THR A 136 -7.07 6.30 -21.19
C THR A 136 -8.07 5.89 -20.10
N TYR A 137 -7.73 4.88 -19.28
CA TYR A 137 -8.61 4.37 -18.23
C TYR A 137 -8.29 5.00 -16.88
N ASP A 138 -9.31 5.48 -16.19
CA ASP A 138 -9.13 5.93 -14.82
C ASP A 138 -9.17 4.73 -13.86
N VAL A 139 -7.99 4.21 -13.57
CA VAL A 139 -7.78 3.09 -12.64
C VAL A 139 -8.09 3.42 -11.19
N THR A 140 -8.33 4.69 -10.84
CA THR A 140 -8.56 5.14 -9.44
C THR A 140 -10.01 5.00 -8.99
N HIS A 141 -10.94 4.92 -9.94
CA HIS A 141 -12.37 4.77 -9.68
C HIS A 141 -12.85 3.33 -9.91
N THR A 142 -13.96 2.98 -9.26
CA THR A 142 -14.70 1.74 -9.55
C THR A 142 -15.54 1.91 -10.81
N LEU A 143 -15.96 0.81 -11.43
CA LEU A 143 -16.88 0.85 -12.57
C LEU A 143 -18.16 1.63 -12.26
N GLN A 144 -18.72 1.43 -11.07
CA GLN A 144 -19.91 2.16 -10.62
C GLN A 144 -19.66 3.66 -10.54
N ARG A 145 -18.54 4.09 -9.91
CA ARG A 145 -18.24 5.51 -9.78
C ARG A 145 -17.96 6.16 -11.14
N LEU A 146 -17.26 5.47 -12.03
CA LEU A 146 -17.05 5.93 -13.41
C LEU A 146 -18.36 6.08 -14.18
N HIS A 147 -19.29 5.14 -14.01
CA HIS A 147 -20.60 5.22 -14.67
C HIS A 147 -21.46 6.38 -14.12
N SER A 148 -21.33 6.70 -12.84
CA SER A 148 -22.05 7.81 -12.21
C SER A 148 -21.44 9.21 -12.50
N MET A 149 -20.29 9.29 -13.17
CA MET A 149 -19.67 10.57 -13.49
C MET A 149 -20.42 11.30 -14.62
N PRO A 150 -20.58 12.64 -14.53
CA PRO A 150 -21.14 13.42 -15.62
C PRO A 150 -20.31 13.30 -16.90
N PRO A 151 -20.94 13.29 -18.10
CA PRO A 151 -20.23 13.21 -19.37
C PRO A 151 -19.16 14.28 -19.56
N ASP A 152 -19.43 15.51 -19.10
CA ASP A 152 -18.48 16.63 -19.17
C ASP A 152 -17.24 16.36 -18.31
N PHE A 153 -17.42 15.72 -17.16
CA PHE A 153 -16.33 15.37 -16.26
C PHE A 153 -15.42 14.29 -16.87
N MET A 154 -15.99 13.37 -17.65
CA MET A 154 -15.22 12.37 -18.40
C MET A 154 -14.33 12.97 -19.50
N GLN A 155 -14.58 14.23 -19.90
CA GLN A 155 -13.76 14.97 -20.86
C GLN A 155 -12.61 15.77 -20.19
N THR A 156 -12.56 15.82 -18.85
CA THR A 156 -11.43 16.44 -18.14
C THR A 156 -10.20 15.53 -18.16
N GLY A 157 -9.01 16.06 -17.86
CA GLY A 157 -7.78 15.27 -17.85
C GLY A 157 -7.84 14.14 -16.82
N LEU A 158 -7.18 13.01 -17.09
CA LEU A 158 -7.19 11.84 -16.21
C LEU A 158 -6.81 12.15 -14.76
N TYR A 159 -5.80 12.98 -14.54
CA TYR A 159 -5.41 13.41 -13.19
C TYR A 159 -6.46 14.30 -12.50
N GLU A 160 -7.16 15.15 -13.27
CA GLU A 160 -8.16 16.09 -12.73
C GLU A 160 -9.42 15.36 -12.24
N ARG A 161 -9.82 14.29 -12.94
CA ARG A 161 -10.96 13.45 -12.55
C ARG A 161 -10.64 12.31 -11.59
N ALA A 162 -9.36 12.01 -11.38
CA ALA A 162 -8.94 10.88 -10.57
C ALA A 162 -9.37 11.01 -9.10
N ASP A 163 -9.63 9.87 -8.45
CA ASP A 163 -9.89 9.82 -7.03
C ASP A 163 -8.58 10.09 -6.29
N SER A 164 -8.49 11.27 -5.68
CA SER A 164 -7.30 11.71 -4.95
C SER A 164 -6.86 10.75 -3.85
N ARG A 165 -7.79 9.91 -3.32
CA ARG A 165 -7.46 8.89 -2.32
C ARG A 165 -6.49 7.85 -2.86
N PHE A 166 -6.46 7.60 -4.17
CA PHE A 166 -5.68 6.52 -4.79
C PHE A 166 -4.55 6.99 -5.70
N VAL A 167 -4.37 8.29 -5.94
CA VAL A 167 -3.28 8.83 -6.79
C VAL A 167 -1.99 8.98 -5.99
N TRP A 168 -1.11 7.97 -6.06
CA TRP A 168 0.11 7.91 -5.24
C TRP A 168 1.13 9.01 -5.56
N ASN A 169 1.28 9.39 -6.82
CA ASN A 169 2.15 10.50 -7.23
C ASN A 169 1.43 11.86 -7.24
N GLY A 170 0.27 11.97 -6.59
CA GLY A 170 -0.57 13.16 -6.63
C GLY A 170 0.17 14.42 -6.15
N PHE A 171 1.03 14.29 -5.13
CA PHE A 171 1.86 15.40 -4.64
C PHE A 171 2.84 15.92 -5.70
N MET A 172 3.47 15.01 -6.45
CA MET A 172 4.45 15.35 -7.49
C MET A 172 3.80 15.98 -8.73
N LEU A 173 2.56 15.59 -9.03
CA LEU A 173 1.78 16.13 -10.14
C LEU A 173 1.23 17.54 -9.87
N LYS A 174 1.16 17.99 -8.62
CA LYS A 174 0.62 19.32 -8.27
C LYS A 174 1.31 20.47 -9.02
N GLN A 175 2.61 20.35 -9.32
CA GLN A 175 3.37 21.36 -10.06
C GLN A 175 2.92 21.50 -11.53
N PHE A 176 2.30 20.44 -12.07
CA PHE A 176 1.82 20.36 -13.44
C PHE A 176 0.31 20.47 -13.54
N HIS A 177 -0.38 20.87 -12.45
CA HIS A 177 -1.83 21.04 -12.43
C HIS A 177 -2.24 22.34 -13.15
N ARG A 178 -2.05 22.34 -14.47
CA ARG A 178 -2.43 23.41 -15.39
C ARG A 178 -3.14 22.80 -16.60
N PRO A 179 -4.19 23.47 -17.14
CA PRO A 179 -4.93 23.01 -18.31
C PRO A 179 -4.05 22.62 -19.51
N GLU A 180 -2.96 23.35 -19.74
CA GLU A 180 -2.04 23.18 -20.86
C GLU A 180 -1.19 21.90 -20.76
N VAL A 181 -0.86 21.46 -19.54
CA VAL A 181 0.10 20.38 -19.30
C VAL A 181 -0.59 19.05 -18.94
N ARG A 182 -1.93 19.06 -18.86
CA ARG A 182 -2.72 17.93 -18.33
C ARG A 182 -2.46 16.60 -19.03
N GLN A 183 -2.16 16.62 -20.33
CA GLN A 183 -1.91 15.40 -21.13
C GLN A 183 -0.54 14.77 -20.85
N TYR A 184 0.32 15.43 -20.07
CA TYR A 184 1.59 14.89 -19.60
C TYR A 184 1.50 14.33 -18.17
N CYS A 185 0.43 14.64 -17.42
CA CYS A 185 0.27 14.25 -16.02
C CYS A 185 -0.22 12.81 -15.91
N LEU A 186 0.68 11.86 -15.64
CA LEU A 186 0.35 10.44 -15.50
C LEU A 186 0.05 10.05 -14.04
N PRO A 187 -1.22 9.87 -13.62
CA PRO A 187 -1.55 9.35 -12.30
C PRO A 187 -1.22 7.86 -12.20
N ILE A 188 -0.65 7.45 -11.07
CA ILE A 188 -0.38 6.02 -10.76
C ILE A 188 -1.11 5.60 -9.49
N ILE A 189 -1.56 4.35 -9.45
CA ILE A 189 -2.08 3.69 -8.25
C ILE A 189 -1.05 2.69 -7.71
N LEU A 190 -1.02 2.50 -6.39
CA LEU A 190 -0.34 1.37 -5.76
C LEU A 190 -1.37 0.33 -5.34
N GLY A 191 -1.12 -0.94 -5.66
CA GLY A 191 -1.98 -2.03 -5.26
C GLY A 191 -1.76 -3.28 -6.10
N PHE A 192 -2.83 -3.80 -6.71
CA PHE A 192 -2.79 -5.03 -7.51
C PHE A 192 -3.80 -4.96 -8.65
N VAL A 193 -3.39 -5.35 -9.86
CA VAL A 193 -4.29 -5.55 -11.00
C VAL A 193 -3.95 -6.89 -11.65
N SER A 194 -4.96 -7.73 -11.79
CA SER A 194 -4.90 -9.00 -12.51
C SER A 194 -6.11 -9.10 -13.43
N ILE A 195 -5.85 -9.35 -14.70
CA ILE A 195 -6.84 -9.46 -15.78
C ILE A 195 -6.69 -10.85 -16.35
N ASN A 196 -7.75 -11.66 -16.28
CA ASN A 196 -7.66 -13.07 -16.64
C ASN A 196 -8.82 -13.46 -17.56
N ASP A 197 -8.53 -14.13 -18.66
CA ASP A 197 -9.55 -14.77 -19.47
C ASP A 197 -9.82 -16.17 -18.93
N ALA A 198 -11.08 -16.46 -18.64
CA ALA A 198 -11.53 -17.69 -18.01
C ALA A 198 -12.67 -18.34 -18.79
N MET A 199 -12.87 -19.63 -18.56
CA MET A 199 -13.95 -20.38 -19.17
C MET A 199 -14.58 -21.31 -18.13
N VAL A 200 -15.90 -21.25 -18.00
CA VAL A 200 -16.71 -22.12 -17.12
C VAL A 200 -17.93 -22.57 -17.91
N ASN A 201 -18.27 -23.87 -17.85
CA ASN A 201 -19.37 -24.47 -18.62
C ASN A 201 -19.32 -24.18 -20.14
N GLY A 202 -18.13 -23.96 -20.72
CA GLY A 202 -17.99 -23.59 -22.14
C GLY A 202 -18.30 -22.12 -22.47
N HIS A 203 -18.61 -21.29 -21.46
CA HIS A 203 -18.76 -19.85 -21.63
C HIS A 203 -17.46 -19.15 -21.24
N ALA A 204 -16.89 -18.41 -22.19
CA ALA A 204 -15.73 -17.55 -21.94
C ALA A 204 -16.15 -16.21 -21.32
N PHE A 205 -15.36 -15.73 -20.37
CA PHE A 205 -15.55 -14.45 -19.70
C PHE A 205 -14.21 -13.90 -19.22
N GLN A 206 -14.14 -12.59 -19.01
CA GLN A 206 -12.99 -11.96 -18.41
C GLN A 206 -13.24 -11.74 -16.91
N TRP A 207 -12.27 -12.14 -16.09
CA TRP A 207 -12.28 -11.97 -14.64
C TRP A 207 -11.12 -11.09 -14.20
N ILE A 208 -11.44 -9.95 -13.61
CA ILE A 208 -10.47 -8.93 -13.22
C ILE A 208 -10.56 -8.68 -11.72
N ILE A 209 -9.40 -8.56 -11.07
CA ILE A 209 -9.28 -8.05 -9.70
C ILE A 209 -8.45 -6.77 -9.75
N MET A 210 -8.99 -5.68 -9.21
CA MET A 210 -8.31 -4.41 -8.99
C MET A 210 -8.31 -4.06 -7.51
N THR A 211 -7.13 -3.89 -6.93
CA THR A 211 -6.95 -3.45 -5.56
C THR A 211 -6.22 -2.12 -5.57
N ARG A 212 -6.75 -1.11 -4.88
CA ARG A 212 -6.22 0.25 -4.79
C ARG A 212 -5.94 0.59 -3.33
N ARG A 213 -4.71 1.01 -3.03
CA ARG A 213 -4.32 1.43 -1.68
C ARG A 213 -4.39 2.95 -1.54
N SER A 214 -4.99 3.41 -0.45
CA SER A 214 -5.12 4.84 -0.17
C SER A 214 -3.78 5.51 0.14
N VAL A 215 -3.65 6.77 -0.25
CA VAL A 215 -2.56 7.67 0.14
C VAL A 215 -2.80 8.31 1.51
N HIS A 216 -4.06 8.43 1.92
CA HIS A 216 -4.39 9.02 3.22
C HIS A 216 -3.94 8.10 4.35
N ARG A 217 -3.27 8.68 5.36
CA ARG A 217 -2.69 7.95 6.49
C ARG A 217 -1.88 6.71 6.04
N ALA A 218 -1.16 6.84 4.92
CA ALA A 218 -0.29 5.79 4.44
C ALA A 218 0.96 5.67 5.31
N GLY A 219 1.38 4.44 5.57
CA GLY A 219 2.56 4.20 6.38
C GLY A 219 2.86 2.72 6.57
N THR A 220 3.92 2.45 7.32
CA THR A 220 4.39 1.11 7.67
C THR A 220 3.63 0.56 8.88
N ARG A 221 3.68 -0.77 9.03
CA ARG A 221 2.80 -1.50 9.95
C ARG A 221 2.83 -1.00 11.39
N LEU A 222 4.00 -0.74 11.98
CA LEU A 222 4.08 -0.37 13.40
C LEU A 222 4.12 1.15 13.64
N PHE A 223 4.42 1.95 12.60
CA PHE A 223 4.48 3.41 12.71
C PHE A 223 3.19 4.12 12.30
N CYS A 224 2.28 3.42 11.60
CA CYS A 224 1.01 3.99 11.18
C CYS A 224 -0.16 3.01 11.41
N ARG A 225 -1.01 3.32 12.39
CA ARG A 225 -2.20 2.55 12.80
C ARG A 225 -3.34 3.49 13.18
N GLY A 226 -4.55 2.93 13.21
CA GLY A 226 -5.75 3.63 13.63
C GLY A 226 -6.18 4.72 12.68
N ILE A 227 -6.96 5.65 13.23
CA ILE A 227 -7.58 6.78 12.54
C ILE A 227 -6.83 8.09 12.81
N ASP A 228 -6.95 9.04 11.88
CA ASP A 228 -6.64 10.46 12.13
C ASP A 228 -7.90 11.27 12.48
N GLN A 229 -7.74 12.57 12.71
CA GLN A 229 -8.87 13.44 13.09
C GLN A 229 -9.84 13.76 11.97
N THR A 230 -9.36 13.64 10.74
CA THR A 230 -10.14 13.87 9.52
C THR A 230 -10.98 12.65 9.14
N GLY A 231 -10.82 11.54 9.85
CA GLY A 231 -11.56 10.31 9.61
C GLY A 231 -10.85 9.33 8.68
N ASN A 232 -9.59 9.58 8.30
CA ASN A 232 -8.83 8.64 7.47
C ASN A 232 -8.18 7.56 8.32
N VAL A 233 -8.32 6.31 7.90
CA VAL A 233 -7.71 5.16 8.58
C VAL A 233 -6.45 4.70 7.87
N ALA A 234 -5.48 4.22 8.64
CA ALA A 234 -4.27 3.64 8.09
C ALA A 234 -4.59 2.38 7.27
N ASN A 235 -3.74 2.08 6.28
CA ASN A 235 -3.84 0.88 5.45
C ASN A 235 -5.23 0.68 4.79
N TYR A 236 -5.90 1.77 4.42
CA TYR A 236 -7.17 1.71 3.69
C TYR A 236 -6.96 1.18 2.27
N VAL A 237 -7.75 0.18 1.89
CA VAL A 237 -7.67 -0.48 0.58
C VAL A 237 -9.07 -0.77 0.07
N GLU A 238 -9.29 -0.46 -1.21
CA GLU A 238 -10.49 -0.83 -1.97
C GLU A 238 -10.13 -1.98 -2.91
N THR A 239 -10.91 -3.06 -2.89
CA THR A 239 -10.76 -4.19 -3.80
C THR A 239 -12.04 -4.33 -4.61
N GLU A 240 -11.90 -4.33 -5.92
CA GLU A 240 -12.98 -4.48 -6.89
C GLU A 240 -12.77 -5.74 -7.72
N GLN A 241 -13.81 -6.56 -7.82
CA GLN A 241 -13.88 -7.69 -8.72
C GLN A 241 -14.80 -7.35 -9.88
N ILE A 242 -14.29 -7.46 -11.11
CA ILE A 242 -15.04 -7.19 -12.33
C ILE A 242 -15.16 -8.49 -13.14
N ILE A 243 -16.35 -8.72 -13.68
CA ILE A 243 -16.66 -9.83 -14.58
C ILE A 243 -17.23 -9.23 -15.86
N ASP A 244 -16.63 -9.53 -17.00
CA ASP A 244 -17.14 -9.14 -18.31
C ASP A 244 -17.52 -10.40 -19.12
N VAL A 245 -18.79 -10.51 -19.48
CA VAL A 245 -19.33 -11.56 -20.34
C VAL A 245 -19.93 -10.92 -21.57
N ARG A 246 -19.20 -10.95 -22.69
CA ARG A 246 -19.68 -10.45 -24.00
C ARG A 246 -20.20 -9.00 -23.94
N GLY A 247 -19.58 -8.16 -23.10
CA GLY A 247 -19.93 -6.75 -22.92
C GLY A 247 -20.86 -6.46 -21.75
N ASP A 248 -21.51 -7.47 -21.15
CA ASP A 248 -22.23 -7.32 -19.88
C ASP A 248 -21.23 -7.35 -18.72
N LYS A 249 -21.24 -6.31 -17.89
CA LYS A 249 -20.23 -6.05 -16.86
C LYS A 249 -20.85 -6.06 -15.48
N VAL A 250 -20.27 -6.87 -14.60
CA VAL A 250 -20.64 -6.91 -13.17
C VAL A 250 -19.43 -6.50 -12.34
N SER A 251 -19.62 -5.60 -11.38
CA SER A 251 -18.59 -5.18 -10.42
C SER A 251 -19.05 -5.37 -8.98
N PHE A 252 -18.16 -5.93 -8.17
CA PHE A 252 -18.33 -6.11 -6.72
C PHE A 252 -17.16 -5.48 -5.97
N VAL A 253 -17.46 -4.52 -5.11
CA VAL A 253 -16.47 -3.73 -4.36
C VAL A 253 -16.51 -4.11 -2.88
N GLN A 254 -15.34 -4.19 -2.27
CA GLN A 254 -15.16 -4.37 -0.84
C GLN A 254 -14.03 -3.50 -0.32
N THR A 255 -14.06 -3.18 0.97
CA THR A 255 -13.05 -2.33 1.59
C THR A 255 -12.37 -3.04 2.75
N ARG A 256 -11.16 -2.60 3.09
CA ARG A 256 -10.46 -2.99 4.31
C ARG A 256 -9.63 -1.83 4.82
N GLY A 257 -9.34 -1.83 6.11
CA GLY A 257 -8.51 -0.80 6.72
C GLY A 257 -8.18 -1.08 8.17
N SER A 258 -7.45 -0.16 8.78
CA SER A 258 -7.26 -0.16 10.23
C SER A 258 -8.60 0.09 10.95
N ILE A 259 -8.69 -0.38 12.19
CA ILE A 259 -9.85 -0.12 13.06
C ILE A 259 -9.94 1.41 13.25
N PRO A 260 -11.12 2.02 13.04
CA PRO A 260 -11.31 3.48 13.04
C PRO A 260 -11.34 4.06 14.47
N LEU A 261 -10.30 3.77 15.24
CA LEU A 261 -10.04 4.31 16.58
C LEU A 261 -8.65 4.94 16.61
N PHE A 262 -8.40 5.81 17.58
CA PHE A 262 -7.05 6.31 17.83
C PHE A 262 -6.27 5.26 18.62
N TRP A 263 -5.43 4.49 17.93
CA TRP A 263 -4.60 3.47 18.55
C TRP A 263 -3.24 3.35 17.87
N ARG A 264 -2.27 2.82 18.61
CA ARG A 264 -0.89 2.64 18.16
C ARG A 264 -0.36 1.27 18.56
N GLN A 265 0.70 0.84 17.88
CA GLN A 265 1.39 -0.40 18.17
C GLN A 265 2.87 -0.19 17.87
N THR A 266 3.56 0.54 18.74
CA THR A 266 4.94 0.97 18.48
C THR A 266 5.94 -0.18 18.63
N PRO A 267 6.96 -0.24 17.75
CA PRO A 267 8.03 -1.23 17.86
C PRO A 267 8.84 -1.05 19.15
N ASN A 268 9.25 -2.17 19.76
CA ASN A 268 10.04 -2.20 20.99
C ASN A 268 10.94 -3.45 21.07
N LEU A 269 11.39 -3.97 19.93
CA LEU A 269 12.08 -5.26 19.76
C LEU A 269 11.29 -6.51 20.17
N LYS A 270 10.09 -6.40 20.76
CA LYS A 270 9.23 -7.59 20.95
C LYS A 270 8.69 -8.05 19.60
N TYR A 271 8.49 -9.37 19.47
CA TYR A 271 7.95 -9.96 18.25
C TYR A 271 6.57 -9.39 17.87
N LYS A 272 5.71 -9.16 18.88
CA LYS A 272 4.40 -8.54 18.72
C LYS A 272 4.17 -7.55 19.87
N PRO A 273 4.37 -6.23 19.64
CA PRO A 273 4.01 -5.22 20.64
C PRO A 273 2.49 -5.21 20.87
N PRO A 274 2.02 -5.00 22.11
CA PRO A 274 0.58 -4.89 22.36
C PRO A 274 0.02 -3.61 21.72
N PRO A 275 -1.21 -3.64 21.19
CA PRO A 275 -1.90 -2.43 20.80
C PRO A 275 -2.26 -1.58 22.02
N GLU A 276 -2.23 -0.25 21.86
CA GLU A 276 -2.60 0.71 22.88
C GLU A 276 -3.56 1.75 22.29
N LEU A 277 -4.66 2.03 22.99
CA LEU A 277 -5.51 3.18 22.69
C LEU A 277 -4.80 4.48 23.07
N VAL A 278 -4.99 5.53 22.27
CA VAL A 278 -4.42 6.84 22.56
C VAL A 278 -5.32 7.56 23.57
N PRO A 279 -4.84 7.86 24.79
CA PRO A 279 -5.67 8.48 25.83
C PRO A 279 -6.02 9.92 25.47
N GLY A 280 -7.18 10.39 25.95
CA GLY A 280 -7.62 11.78 25.80
C GLY A 280 -8.09 12.15 24.38
N ARG A 281 -8.28 11.17 23.49
CA ARG A 281 -8.79 11.39 22.13
C ARG A 281 -10.26 10.99 22.01
N ASP A 282 -11.02 11.77 21.26
CA ASP A 282 -12.42 11.47 20.97
C ASP A 282 -12.56 10.45 19.84
N HIS A 283 -12.68 9.18 20.21
CA HIS A 283 -12.89 8.09 19.25
C HIS A 283 -14.23 8.18 18.52
N LEU A 284 -15.28 8.70 19.16
CA LEU A 284 -16.64 8.73 18.61
C LEU A 284 -16.71 9.69 17.42
N ILE A 285 -16.20 10.91 17.59
CA ILE A 285 -16.23 11.93 16.52
C ILE A 285 -15.43 11.47 15.31
N ALA A 286 -14.21 10.96 15.52
CA ALA A 286 -13.37 10.50 14.41
C ALA A 286 -13.99 9.29 13.70
N CYS A 287 -14.51 8.32 14.45
CA CYS A 287 -15.19 7.15 13.89
C CYS A 287 -16.46 7.55 13.13
N SER A 288 -17.26 8.50 13.62
CA SER A 288 -18.42 9.03 12.90
C SER A 288 -18.02 9.61 11.56
N LYS A 289 -17.04 10.53 11.53
CA LYS A 289 -16.52 11.12 10.29
C LYS A 289 -16.05 10.06 9.28
N HIS A 290 -15.38 9.02 9.77
CA HIS A 290 -14.97 7.92 8.91
C HIS A 290 -16.17 7.19 8.29
N LEU A 291 -17.16 6.83 9.11
CA LEU A 291 -18.35 6.13 8.64
C LEU A 291 -19.17 7.00 7.70
N ASP A 292 -19.32 8.29 7.97
CA ASP A 292 -20.01 9.24 7.09
C ASP A 292 -19.33 9.29 5.71
N SER A 293 -18.00 9.36 5.68
CA SER A 293 -17.24 9.27 4.42
C SER A 293 -17.46 7.92 3.72
N GLN A 294 -17.48 6.80 4.44
CA GLN A 294 -17.75 5.48 3.83
C GLN A 294 -19.17 5.40 3.26
N LEU A 295 -20.17 5.93 3.97
CA LEU A 295 -21.56 5.95 3.53
C LEU A 295 -21.74 6.78 2.25
N ILE A 296 -21.05 7.92 2.14
CA ILE A 296 -21.05 8.76 0.93
C ILE A 296 -20.49 8.01 -0.29
N HIS A 297 -19.41 7.25 -0.11
CA HIS A 297 -18.73 6.59 -1.22
C HIS A 297 -19.31 5.23 -1.62
N TYR A 298 -19.86 4.49 -0.67
CA TYR A 298 -20.20 3.08 -0.86
C TYR A 298 -21.61 2.70 -0.40
N GLY A 299 -22.37 3.63 0.17
CA GLY A 299 -23.65 3.32 0.81
C GLY A 299 -23.44 2.53 2.10
N ARG A 300 -24.38 1.64 2.41
CA ARG A 300 -24.46 0.90 3.68
C ARG A 300 -23.19 0.10 3.99
N GLN A 301 -22.89 -0.07 5.27
CA GLN A 301 -21.64 -0.68 5.73
C GLN A 301 -21.90 -1.91 6.60
N VAL A 302 -21.21 -3.01 6.30
CA VAL A 302 -21.04 -4.11 7.25
C VAL A 302 -19.59 -4.16 7.70
N LEU A 303 -19.34 -3.83 8.97
CA LEU A 303 -18.04 -3.81 9.60
C LEU A 303 -17.71 -5.21 10.13
N VAL A 304 -16.92 -5.98 9.38
CA VAL A 304 -16.51 -7.34 9.77
C VAL A 304 -15.20 -7.25 10.54
N ASN A 305 -15.25 -7.49 11.86
CA ASN A 305 -14.11 -7.38 12.75
C ASN A 305 -13.52 -8.74 13.12
N LEU A 306 -12.28 -9.00 12.70
CA LEU A 306 -11.61 -10.31 12.83
C LEU A 306 -10.58 -10.37 13.98
N ILE A 307 -10.74 -9.50 14.97
CA ILE A 307 -9.84 -9.37 16.12
C ILE A 307 -10.02 -10.54 17.09
N ASP A 308 -8.94 -10.94 17.74
CA ASP A 308 -8.98 -11.99 18.77
C ASP A 308 -9.68 -11.47 20.03
N HIS A 309 -10.65 -12.23 20.58
CA HIS A 309 -11.38 -11.84 21.79
C HIS A 309 -10.60 -12.12 23.08
N ARG A 310 -9.29 -12.37 22.96
CA ARG A 310 -8.41 -12.73 24.08
C ARG A 310 -7.06 -12.02 23.97
N GLY A 311 -6.49 -11.69 25.12
CA GLY A 311 -5.16 -11.10 25.20
C GLY A 311 -5.16 -9.61 24.89
N ALA A 312 -4.07 -9.11 24.30
CA ALA A 312 -3.86 -7.68 24.14
C ALA A 312 -4.79 -7.03 23.09
N GLU A 313 -5.38 -7.81 22.16
CA GLU A 313 -6.26 -7.26 21.11
C GLU A 313 -7.70 -6.97 21.61
N ASP A 314 -8.13 -7.62 22.69
CA ASP A 314 -9.47 -7.50 23.28
C ASP A 314 -9.80 -6.05 23.69
N VAL A 315 -8.79 -5.27 24.08
CA VAL A 315 -8.94 -3.85 24.40
C VAL A 315 -9.47 -3.06 23.21
N LEU A 316 -8.99 -3.36 21.98
CA LEU A 316 -9.46 -2.70 20.77
C LEU A 316 -10.83 -3.19 20.34
N GLU A 317 -11.11 -4.49 20.50
CA GLU A 317 -12.41 -5.08 20.15
C GLU A 317 -13.52 -4.42 20.97
N LYS A 318 -13.37 -4.41 22.30
CA LYS A 318 -14.35 -3.80 23.21
C LYS A 318 -14.54 -2.33 22.94
N ALA A 319 -13.44 -1.58 22.80
CA ALA A 319 -13.51 -0.15 22.51
C ALA A 319 -14.25 0.12 21.19
N PHE A 320 -14.02 -0.70 20.17
CA PHE A 320 -14.67 -0.53 18.88
C PHE A 320 -16.15 -0.90 18.91
N ALA A 321 -16.49 -2.03 19.55
CA ALA A 321 -17.86 -2.47 19.74
C ALA A 321 -18.68 -1.43 20.52
N THR A 322 -18.12 -0.87 21.60
CA THR A 322 -18.74 0.22 22.37
C THR A 322 -18.92 1.46 21.50
N THR A 323 -17.89 1.88 20.75
CA THR A 323 -17.95 3.07 19.88
C THR A 323 -19.08 2.93 18.84
N ILE A 324 -19.17 1.79 18.15
CA ILE A 324 -20.23 1.57 17.14
C ILE A 324 -21.62 1.49 17.79
N SER A 325 -21.74 0.82 18.94
CA SER A 325 -22.99 0.75 19.69
C SER A 325 -23.48 2.15 20.12
N THR A 326 -22.56 3.02 20.56
CA THR A 326 -22.88 4.40 20.92
C THR A 326 -23.25 5.26 19.72
N LEU A 327 -22.59 5.08 18.57
CA LEU A 327 -22.94 5.82 17.35
C LEU A 327 -24.32 5.43 16.80
N ALA A 328 -24.75 4.17 17.01
CA ALA A 328 -26.07 3.66 16.67
C ALA A 328 -26.56 4.03 15.24
N ASN A 329 -25.65 4.05 14.27
CA ASN A 329 -25.97 4.44 12.90
C ASN A 329 -26.75 3.30 12.20
N PRO A 330 -27.99 3.56 11.71
CA PRO A 330 -28.85 2.53 11.13
C PRO A 330 -28.29 1.92 9.83
N ASN A 331 -27.39 2.62 9.14
CA ASN A 331 -26.77 2.16 7.90
C ASN A 331 -25.49 1.36 8.12
N VAL A 332 -25.15 1.06 9.39
CA VAL A 332 -23.90 0.38 9.77
C VAL A 332 -24.22 -0.83 10.64
N ARG A 333 -23.89 -2.03 10.15
CA ARG A 333 -23.93 -3.28 10.94
C ARG A 333 -22.53 -3.65 11.40
N TYR A 334 -22.37 -3.97 12.68
CA TYR A 334 -21.12 -4.49 13.24
C TYR A 334 -21.19 -6.01 13.40
N GLU A 335 -20.19 -6.72 12.88
CA GLU A 335 -20.07 -8.17 12.97
C GLU A 335 -18.71 -8.55 13.55
N SER A 336 -18.70 -8.97 14.83
CA SER A 336 -17.49 -9.43 15.52
C SER A 336 -17.29 -10.94 15.32
N TYR A 337 -16.08 -11.35 14.96
CA TYR A 337 -15.73 -12.74 14.71
C TYR A 337 -14.30 -13.07 15.16
N ASP A 338 -14.16 -13.89 16.20
CA ASP A 338 -12.85 -14.35 16.67
C ASP A 338 -12.25 -15.37 15.71
N PHE A 339 -11.46 -14.86 14.76
CA PHE A 339 -10.86 -15.68 13.71
C PHE A 339 -9.93 -16.75 14.27
N HIS A 340 -9.14 -16.45 15.32
CA HIS A 340 -8.18 -17.42 15.87
C HIS A 340 -8.86 -18.53 16.67
N ALA A 341 -9.87 -18.19 17.47
CA ALA A 341 -10.62 -19.19 18.22
C ALA A 341 -11.41 -20.11 17.27
N GLU A 342 -12.09 -19.53 16.28
CA GLU A 342 -12.94 -20.28 15.37
C GLU A 342 -12.14 -21.12 14.37
N CYS A 343 -11.09 -20.55 13.77
CA CYS A 343 -10.23 -21.26 12.81
C CYS A 343 -9.10 -22.04 13.49
N ARG A 344 -9.15 -22.25 14.82
CA ARG A 344 -8.15 -23.05 15.54
C ARG A 344 -8.06 -24.45 14.94
N LYS A 345 -6.83 -24.94 14.78
CA LYS A 345 -6.50 -26.20 14.07
C LYS A 345 -6.91 -26.20 12.58
N MET A 346 -6.92 -25.04 11.93
CA MET A 346 -7.19 -24.89 10.49
C MET A 346 -8.62 -25.28 10.09
N ARG A 347 -9.60 -25.15 10.99
CA ARG A 347 -11.02 -25.38 10.70
C ARG A 347 -11.67 -24.19 10.01
N TYR A 348 -11.19 -23.89 8.81
CA TYR A 348 -11.73 -22.81 7.99
C TYR A 348 -13.14 -23.11 7.46
N ASP A 349 -13.62 -24.34 7.59
CA ASP A 349 -15.02 -24.70 7.34
C ASP A 349 -15.98 -23.81 8.14
N LYS A 350 -15.56 -23.35 9.33
CA LYS A 350 -16.32 -22.42 10.16
C LYS A 350 -16.47 -21.01 9.57
N LEU A 351 -15.65 -20.63 8.59
CA LEU A 351 -15.83 -19.37 7.89
C LEU A 351 -17.11 -19.38 7.04
N HIS A 352 -17.61 -20.55 6.63
CA HIS A 352 -18.93 -20.63 5.98
C HIS A 352 -20.05 -20.13 6.90
N ASN A 353 -19.91 -20.28 8.23
CA ASN A 353 -20.88 -19.72 9.18
C ASN A 353 -20.83 -18.20 9.19
N LEU A 354 -19.64 -17.60 9.08
CA LEU A 354 -19.50 -16.15 8.94
C LEU A 354 -20.16 -15.68 7.65
N ILE A 355 -19.86 -16.32 6.50
CA ILE A 355 -20.46 -15.96 5.23
C ILE A 355 -21.99 -16.15 5.25
N ALA A 356 -22.50 -17.20 5.88
CA ALA A 356 -23.93 -17.41 6.05
C ALA A 356 -24.61 -16.29 6.85
N ARG A 357 -23.96 -15.78 7.91
CA ARG A 357 -24.46 -14.64 8.70
C ARG A 357 -24.44 -13.31 7.96
N LEU A 358 -23.64 -13.21 6.91
CA LEU A 358 -23.49 -12.03 6.05
C LEU A 358 -24.26 -12.14 4.72
N ALA A 359 -24.86 -13.30 4.45
CA ALA A 359 -25.46 -13.61 3.15
C ALA A 359 -26.66 -12.71 2.84
N HIS A 360 -27.48 -12.40 3.85
CA HIS A 360 -28.63 -11.51 3.70
C HIS A 360 -28.21 -10.13 3.20
N GLU A 361 -27.27 -9.48 3.89
CA GLU A 361 -26.75 -8.16 3.49
C GLU A 361 -26.04 -8.22 2.15
N GLN A 362 -25.36 -9.33 1.83
CA GLN A 362 -24.68 -9.47 0.55
C GLN A 362 -25.68 -9.51 -0.62
N ASP A 363 -26.80 -10.20 -0.42
CA ASP A 363 -27.86 -10.29 -1.42
C ASP A 363 -28.59 -8.94 -1.56
N GLU A 364 -28.78 -8.23 -0.44
CA GLU A 364 -29.44 -6.92 -0.37
C GLU A 364 -28.59 -5.77 -0.95
N PHE A 365 -27.28 -5.73 -0.65
CA PHE A 365 -26.36 -4.72 -1.19
C PHE A 365 -26.18 -4.86 -2.70
N GLY A 366 -26.34 -6.09 -3.21
CA GLY A 366 -26.24 -6.39 -4.63
C GLY A 366 -24.85 -6.12 -5.21
N VAL A 367 -24.83 -5.89 -6.52
CA VAL A 367 -23.63 -5.64 -7.31
C VAL A 367 -23.94 -4.57 -8.33
N PHE A 368 -22.91 -3.87 -8.81
CA PHE A 368 -23.05 -3.05 -10.00
C PHE A 368 -23.20 -3.96 -11.22
N HIS A 369 -24.24 -3.78 -12.02
CA HIS A 369 -24.47 -4.55 -13.24
C HIS A 369 -24.86 -3.62 -14.38
N LEU A 370 -23.96 -3.50 -15.34
CA LEU A 370 -24.13 -2.71 -16.55
C LEU A 370 -24.23 -3.66 -17.75
N ARG A 371 -25.32 -3.56 -18.50
CA ARG A 371 -25.52 -4.37 -19.69
C ARG A 371 -24.73 -3.78 -20.88
N ARG A 372 -24.46 -4.60 -21.89
CA ARG A 372 -23.74 -4.24 -23.12
C ARG A 372 -24.33 -3.05 -23.90
N ASP A 373 -25.63 -2.80 -23.74
CA ASP A 373 -26.36 -1.68 -24.37
C ASP A 373 -26.25 -0.37 -23.56
N GLY A 374 -25.52 -0.40 -22.43
CA GLY A 374 -25.34 0.74 -21.55
C GLY A 374 -26.43 0.91 -20.50
N VAL A 375 -27.44 0.02 -20.47
CA VAL A 375 -28.51 0.08 -19.46
C VAL A 375 -27.98 -0.43 -18.12
N LEU A 376 -28.12 0.39 -17.09
CA LEU A 376 -27.81 0.04 -15.71
C LEU A 376 -28.93 -0.85 -15.13
N LEU A 377 -28.60 -2.10 -14.78
CA LEU A 377 -29.55 -3.07 -14.24
C LEU A 377 -29.58 -3.05 -12.71
N SER A 378 -28.42 -2.87 -12.08
CA SER A 378 -28.32 -2.71 -10.62
C SER A 378 -27.08 -1.92 -10.23
N SER A 379 -27.14 -1.29 -9.06
CA SER A 379 -26.00 -0.66 -8.40
C SER A 379 -25.73 -1.39 -7.10
N GLN A 380 -24.46 -1.41 -6.67
CA GLN A 380 -24.09 -1.84 -5.34
C GLN A 380 -24.37 -0.72 -4.34
N ASP A 381 -25.19 -1.00 -3.33
CA ASP A 381 -25.67 -0.02 -2.33
C ASP A 381 -25.09 -0.25 -0.92
N GLY A 382 -24.08 -1.12 -0.82
CA GLY A 382 -23.33 -1.30 0.40
C GLY A 382 -22.07 -2.13 0.22
N VAL A 383 -21.17 -2.08 1.19
CA VAL A 383 -19.89 -2.81 1.16
C VAL A 383 -19.59 -3.49 2.50
N PHE A 384 -18.82 -4.57 2.41
CA PHE A 384 -18.22 -5.23 3.55
C PHE A 384 -16.84 -4.63 3.81
N ARG A 385 -16.69 -3.99 4.98
CA ARG A 385 -15.43 -3.40 5.43
C ARG A 385 -14.77 -4.34 6.43
N THR A 386 -13.70 -5.00 6.01
CA THR A 386 -12.99 -5.97 6.86
C THR A 386 -11.89 -5.30 7.69
N ASN A 387 -11.89 -5.57 9.00
CA ASN A 387 -10.89 -5.10 9.96
C ASN A 387 -10.04 -6.24 10.49
N CYS A 388 -8.75 -5.98 10.65
CA CYS A 388 -7.87 -6.81 11.47
C CYS A 388 -6.73 -5.96 12.04
N ILE A 389 -6.29 -6.28 13.25
CA ILE A 389 -5.10 -5.70 13.86
C ILE A 389 -3.83 -6.20 13.17
N ASP A 390 -3.79 -7.45 12.73
CA ASP A 390 -2.57 -8.10 12.21
C ASP A 390 -2.82 -9.00 10.99
N CYS A 391 -1.87 -8.90 10.06
CA CYS A 391 -1.71 -9.53 8.75
C CYS A 391 -2.95 -9.60 7.84
N LEU A 392 -2.68 -9.20 6.60
CA LEU A 392 -3.57 -9.23 5.46
C LEU A 392 -4.21 -10.62 5.23
N ASP A 393 -3.62 -11.68 5.79
CA ASP A 393 -4.04 -13.07 5.59
C ASP A 393 -5.49 -13.32 6.05
N ARG A 394 -5.91 -12.82 7.23
CA ARG A 394 -7.27 -13.05 7.74
C ARG A 394 -8.31 -12.30 6.91
N THR A 395 -8.01 -11.03 6.61
CA THR A 395 -8.91 -10.18 5.82
C THR A 395 -9.00 -10.64 4.38
N ASN A 396 -7.89 -11.06 3.76
CA ASN A 396 -7.87 -11.58 2.40
C ASN A 396 -8.69 -12.87 2.25
N VAL A 397 -8.63 -13.77 3.24
CA VAL A 397 -9.46 -14.98 3.23
C VAL A 397 -10.96 -14.64 3.30
N VAL A 398 -11.37 -13.72 4.18
CA VAL A 398 -12.78 -13.33 4.27
C VAL A 398 -13.23 -12.57 3.01
N GLN A 399 -12.41 -11.66 2.49
CA GLN A 399 -12.69 -10.94 1.24
C GLN A 399 -12.80 -11.91 0.06
N SER A 400 -11.90 -12.90 -0.08
CA SER A 400 -11.97 -13.86 -1.17
C SER A 400 -13.21 -14.75 -1.11
N MET A 401 -13.68 -15.12 0.09
CA MET A 401 -14.91 -15.88 0.25
C MET A 401 -16.16 -15.06 -0.11
N LEU A 402 -16.24 -13.81 0.33
CA LEU A 402 -17.33 -12.90 -0.05
C LEU A 402 -17.33 -12.65 -1.56
N ALA A 403 -16.15 -12.38 -2.15
CA ALA A 403 -16.00 -12.22 -3.58
C ALA A 403 -16.34 -13.49 -4.36
N LYS A 404 -16.01 -14.68 -3.85
CA LYS A 404 -16.40 -15.95 -4.49
C LYS A 404 -17.91 -16.12 -4.54
N ARG A 405 -18.61 -15.82 -3.44
CA ARG A 405 -20.09 -15.85 -3.42
C ARG A 405 -20.69 -14.86 -4.42
N SER A 406 -20.17 -13.64 -4.48
CA SER A 406 -20.61 -12.63 -5.44
C SER A 406 -20.35 -13.06 -6.89
N LEU A 407 -19.17 -13.63 -7.16
CA LEU A 407 -18.78 -14.18 -8.46
C LEU A 407 -19.74 -15.27 -8.95
N GLU A 408 -20.07 -16.25 -8.09
CA GLU A 408 -21.05 -17.29 -8.44
C GLU A 408 -22.43 -16.69 -8.75
N GLN A 409 -22.88 -15.71 -7.97
CA GLN A 409 -24.13 -15.00 -8.23
C GLN A 409 -24.12 -14.21 -9.54
N ALA A 410 -23.02 -13.53 -9.84
CA ALA A 410 -22.84 -12.79 -11.07
C ALA A 410 -22.84 -13.73 -12.29
N LEU A 411 -22.10 -14.84 -12.23
CA LEU A 411 -22.07 -15.84 -13.30
C LEU A 411 -23.43 -16.52 -13.52
N MET A 412 -24.23 -16.72 -12.47
CA MET A 412 -25.63 -17.17 -12.61
C MET A 412 -26.48 -16.12 -13.33
N ARG A 413 -26.38 -14.84 -12.94
CA ARG A 413 -27.12 -13.73 -13.59
C ARG A 413 -26.74 -13.55 -15.07
N LEU A 414 -25.48 -13.81 -15.40
CA LEU A 414 -24.94 -13.70 -16.76
C LEU A 414 -25.15 -14.97 -17.60
N GLY A 415 -25.84 -15.99 -17.06
CA GLY A 415 -26.18 -17.22 -17.77
C GLY A 415 -24.99 -18.17 -18.00
N VAL A 416 -23.89 -17.99 -17.28
CA VAL A 416 -22.71 -18.88 -17.32
C VAL A 416 -22.91 -20.10 -16.42
N LEU A 417 -23.51 -19.90 -15.24
CA LEU A 417 -23.87 -20.95 -14.30
C LEU A 417 -25.39 -21.17 -14.29
N THR A 418 -25.82 -22.41 -14.08
CA THR A 418 -27.25 -22.70 -13.85
C THR A 418 -27.65 -22.37 -12.40
N SER A 419 -28.95 -22.17 -12.16
CA SER A 419 -29.46 -21.81 -10.83
C SER A 419 -29.04 -22.84 -9.76
N GLY A 420 -28.33 -22.39 -8.74
CA GLY A 420 -27.84 -23.23 -7.65
C GLY A 420 -26.54 -23.99 -7.95
N GLN A 421 -26.00 -23.87 -9.17
CA GLN A 421 -24.70 -24.43 -9.53
C GLN A 421 -23.59 -23.62 -8.86
N LYS A 422 -22.60 -24.32 -8.29
CA LYS A 422 -21.36 -23.74 -7.79
C LYS A 422 -20.21 -24.02 -8.73
N ILE A 423 -19.16 -23.22 -8.64
CA ILE A 423 -17.91 -23.50 -9.37
C ILE A 423 -17.31 -24.78 -8.80
N ASP A 424 -16.96 -25.71 -9.69
CA ASP A 424 -16.30 -26.96 -9.30
C ASP A 424 -14.97 -26.65 -8.58
N PRO A 425 -14.79 -27.13 -7.32
CA PRO A 425 -13.55 -26.93 -6.56
C PRO A 425 -12.28 -27.46 -7.23
N SER A 426 -12.42 -28.37 -8.19
CA SER A 426 -11.32 -28.98 -8.96
C SER A 426 -11.09 -28.33 -10.33
N SER A 427 -11.91 -27.33 -10.70
CA SER A 427 -11.79 -26.64 -11.98
C SER A 427 -10.51 -25.80 -12.11
N ALA A 428 -10.06 -25.62 -13.35
CA ALA A 428 -8.94 -24.72 -13.65
C ALA A 428 -9.21 -23.28 -13.19
N PHE A 429 -10.46 -22.82 -13.29
CA PHE A 429 -10.86 -21.49 -12.83
C PHE A 429 -10.77 -21.35 -11.31
N GLU A 430 -11.15 -22.35 -10.52
CA GLU A 430 -10.98 -22.31 -9.06
C GLU A 430 -9.51 -22.20 -8.67
N TRP A 431 -8.61 -22.90 -9.38
CA TRP A 431 -7.18 -22.82 -9.14
C TRP A 431 -6.63 -21.41 -9.46
N LEU A 432 -7.05 -20.85 -10.60
CA LEU A 432 -6.74 -19.47 -10.99
C LEU A 432 -7.26 -18.47 -9.94
N PHE A 433 -8.50 -18.63 -9.48
CA PHE A 433 -9.13 -17.77 -8.48
C PHE A 433 -8.30 -17.73 -7.20
N LYS A 434 -7.93 -18.90 -6.68
CA LYS A 434 -7.08 -19.04 -5.49
C LYS A 434 -5.68 -18.45 -5.70
N GLY A 435 -5.10 -18.65 -6.87
CA GLY A 435 -3.80 -18.08 -7.26
C GLY A 435 -3.81 -16.55 -7.22
N VAL A 436 -4.76 -15.92 -7.93
CA VAL A 436 -4.89 -14.46 -8.01
C VAL A 436 -5.16 -13.83 -6.65
N TRP A 437 -6.02 -14.44 -5.81
CA TRP A 437 -6.25 -13.93 -4.44
C TRP A 437 -5.06 -14.13 -3.51
N ALA A 438 -4.22 -15.16 -3.71
CA ALA A 438 -2.97 -15.31 -2.97
C ALA A 438 -1.96 -14.23 -3.39
N ASP A 439 -1.83 -13.97 -4.69
CA ASP A 439 -0.92 -12.95 -5.23
C ASP A 439 -1.35 -11.54 -4.80
N ASN A 440 -2.65 -11.25 -4.81
CA ASN A 440 -3.21 -10.02 -4.23
C ASN A 440 -2.83 -9.85 -2.75
N ALA A 441 -2.86 -10.94 -1.98
CA ALA A 441 -2.50 -10.90 -0.57
C ALA A 441 -1.00 -10.62 -0.37
N ASP A 442 -0.16 -11.31 -1.12
CA ASP A 442 1.30 -11.15 -1.05
C ASP A 442 1.74 -9.74 -1.41
N LEU A 443 1.15 -9.16 -2.46
CA LEU A 443 1.54 -7.84 -2.93
C LEU A 443 1.12 -6.74 -1.99
N VAL A 444 -0.13 -6.74 -1.52
CA VAL A 444 -0.54 -5.69 -0.57
C VAL A 444 0.13 -5.88 0.80
N SER A 445 0.43 -7.11 1.20
CA SER A 445 1.26 -7.36 2.39
C SER A 445 2.67 -6.80 2.23
N THR A 446 3.28 -6.95 1.05
CA THR A 446 4.63 -6.42 0.76
C THR A 446 4.63 -4.90 0.80
N GLN A 447 3.60 -4.27 0.23
CA GLN A 447 3.44 -2.81 0.23
C GLN A 447 3.25 -2.24 1.64
N TYR A 448 2.57 -2.96 2.55
CA TYR A 448 2.32 -2.49 3.91
C TYR A 448 3.41 -2.89 4.93
N SER A 449 3.84 -4.15 4.92
CA SER A 449 4.75 -4.74 5.91
C SER A 449 6.16 -5.05 5.38
N GLY A 450 6.40 -4.83 4.09
CA GLY A 450 7.69 -5.10 3.45
C GLY A 450 7.95 -6.57 3.12
N THR A 451 7.03 -7.49 3.45
CA THR A 451 7.14 -8.92 3.13
C THR A 451 5.82 -9.44 2.58
N GLY A 452 5.88 -10.57 1.86
CA GLY A 452 4.68 -11.32 1.47
C GLY A 452 3.77 -11.65 2.65
N ALA A 453 2.54 -12.01 2.34
CA ALA A 453 1.55 -12.45 3.30
C ALA A 453 2.04 -13.77 3.96
N LEU A 454 1.55 -14.07 5.16
CA LEU A 454 1.80 -15.40 5.73
C LEU A 454 0.67 -16.33 5.30
N LYS A 455 0.94 -17.64 5.26
CA LYS A 455 -0.06 -18.65 4.90
C LYS A 455 -0.65 -18.48 3.50
N THR A 456 0.07 -17.89 2.55
CA THR A 456 -0.40 -17.78 1.16
C THR A 456 -0.54 -19.13 0.47
N ASP A 457 0.24 -20.12 0.91
CA ASP A 457 0.10 -21.52 0.51
C ASP A 457 -1.30 -22.08 0.84
N PHE A 458 -1.90 -21.64 1.95
CA PHE A 458 -3.26 -22.00 2.32
C PHE A 458 -4.28 -21.38 1.38
N THR A 459 -4.16 -20.09 1.04
CA THR A 459 -5.05 -19.47 0.05
C THR A 459 -4.94 -20.18 -1.31
N ARG A 460 -3.73 -20.57 -1.71
CA ARG A 460 -3.46 -21.21 -3.00
C ARG A 460 -3.93 -22.66 -3.08
N THR A 461 -3.74 -23.45 -2.02
CA THR A 461 -3.92 -24.92 -2.06
C THR A 461 -4.97 -25.45 -1.08
N GLY A 462 -5.50 -24.61 -0.18
CA GLY A 462 -6.43 -25.03 0.86
C GLY A 462 -5.81 -25.90 1.97
N LYS A 463 -4.50 -26.18 1.92
CA LYS A 463 -3.76 -26.96 2.92
C LYS A 463 -2.40 -26.30 3.19
N ARG A 464 -1.82 -26.56 4.37
CA ARG A 464 -0.49 -26.03 4.72
C ARG A 464 0.60 -26.97 4.23
N THR A 465 1.56 -26.45 3.49
CA THR A 465 2.70 -27.22 2.95
C THR A 465 3.94 -27.04 3.83
N LYS A 466 4.83 -28.04 3.88
CA LYS A 466 6.11 -27.92 4.63
C LYS A 466 6.99 -26.80 4.09
N MET A 467 6.96 -26.58 2.77
CA MET A 467 7.66 -25.46 2.12
C MET A 467 7.03 -24.11 2.53
N GLY A 468 5.70 -24.02 2.56
CA GLY A 468 4.98 -22.83 3.04
C GLY A 468 5.29 -22.50 4.50
N LEU A 469 5.46 -23.50 5.37
CA LEU A 469 5.90 -23.31 6.76
C LEU A 469 7.31 -22.69 6.87
N LEU A 470 8.25 -23.13 6.03
CA LEU A 470 9.60 -22.56 5.98
C LEU A 470 9.58 -21.11 5.44
N GLN A 471 8.82 -20.88 4.37
CA GLN A 471 8.63 -19.54 3.79
C GLN A 471 7.98 -18.58 4.79
N ASP A 472 6.97 -19.03 5.54
CA ASP A 472 6.34 -18.27 6.62
C ASP A 472 7.35 -17.90 7.70
N GLY A 473 8.27 -18.82 8.05
CA GLY A 473 9.36 -18.58 8.99
C GLY A 473 10.31 -17.49 8.50
N ALA A 474 10.77 -17.58 7.26
CA ALA A 474 11.64 -16.60 6.62
C ALA A 474 10.96 -15.22 6.50
N ASN A 475 9.69 -15.19 6.08
CA ASN A 475 8.88 -13.96 6.01
C ASN A 475 8.70 -13.34 7.40
N SER A 476 8.45 -14.14 8.43
CA SER A 476 8.28 -13.65 9.81
C SER A 476 9.57 -13.05 10.38
N LEU A 477 10.72 -13.68 10.13
CA LEU A 477 12.03 -13.15 10.53
C LEU A 477 12.37 -11.86 9.77
N THR A 478 12.18 -11.85 8.46
CA THR A 478 12.39 -10.66 7.62
C THR A 478 11.49 -9.52 8.05
N ARG A 479 10.23 -9.82 8.38
CA ARG A 479 9.28 -8.82 8.86
C ARG A 479 9.67 -8.28 10.22
N TYR A 480 10.11 -9.13 11.15
CA TYR A 480 10.64 -8.69 12.44
C TYR A 480 11.83 -7.73 12.26
N TYR A 481 12.77 -8.07 11.37
CA TYR A 481 13.91 -7.21 11.07
C TYR A 481 13.46 -5.87 10.45
N LYS A 482 12.61 -5.90 9.42
CA LYS A 482 12.12 -4.69 8.75
C LYS A 482 11.37 -3.78 9.72
N ASN A 483 10.41 -4.33 10.48
CA ASN A 483 9.61 -3.59 11.45
C ASN A 483 10.44 -2.83 12.50
N ASN A 484 11.60 -3.38 12.91
CA ASN A 484 12.43 -2.77 13.94
C ASN A 484 13.57 -1.92 13.36
N PHE A 485 14.10 -2.23 12.17
CA PHE A 485 15.36 -1.65 11.69
C PHE A 485 15.30 -0.93 10.33
N ASN A 486 14.25 -1.14 9.53
CA ASN A 486 14.12 -0.49 8.21
C ASN A 486 12.82 0.32 8.05
N ASP A 487 11.79 0.02 8.84
CA ASP A 487 10.47 0.61 8.66
C ASP A 487 10.41 2.10 9.05
N GLY A 488 11.39 2.60 9.83
CA GLY A 488 11.56 4.03 10.09
C GLY A 488 11.92 4.78 8.82
N PHE A 489 12.99 4.37 8.15
CA PHE A 489 13.37 4.88 6.83
C PHE A 489 12.27 4.71 5.77
N ARG A 490 11.56 3.57 5.76
CA ARG A 490 10.43 3.36 4.83
C ARG A 490 9.25 4.29 5.09
N GLN A 491 8.96 4.57 6.35
CA GLN A 491 7.93 5.51 6.70
C GLN A 491 8.31 6.93 6.26
N ASP A 492 9.54 7.38 6.54
CA ASP A 492 10.04 8.67 6.06
C ASP A 492 9.96 8.79 4.54
N ALA A 493 10.29 7.71 3.82
CA ALA A 493 10.21 7.67 2.37
C ALA A 493 8.78 7.86 1.85
N ILE A 494 7.79 7.20 2.48
CA ILE A 494 6.36 7.38 2.15
C ILE A 494 5.94 8.82 2.45
N ASP A 495 6.32 9.36 3.60
CA ASP A 495 5.95 10.72 4.02
C ASP A 495 6.51 11.80 3.09
N LEU A 496 7.75 11.61 2.61
CA LEU A 496 8.36 12.47 1.61
C LEU A 496 7.67 12.36 0.25
N PHE A 497 7.40 11.14 -0.22
CA PHE A 497 6.80 10.89 -1.54
C PHE A 497 5.37 11.43 -1.64
N LEU A 498 4.57 11.26 -0.59
CA LEU A 498 3.19 11.73 -0.52
C LEU A 498 3.06 13.21 -0.12
N GLY A 499 4.17 13.86 0.23
CA GLY A 499 4.21 15.28 0.60
C GLY A 499 3.73 15.58 2.02
N SER A 500 3.65 14.58 2.90
CA SER A 500 3.47 14.79 4.34
C SER A 500 4.66 15.53 4.94
N TYR A 501 5.86 15.24 4.43
CA TYR A 501 7.08 16.03 4.67
C TYR A 501 7.53 16.71 3.38
N THR A 502 7.92 17.98 3.47
CA THR A 502 8.47 18.73 2.34
C THR A 502 9.81 19.36 2.73
N VAL A 503 10.81 19.22 1.86
CA VAL A 503 12.15 19.77 2.11
C VAL A 503 12.09 21.30 2.07
N GLN A 504 12.50 21.91 3.18
CA GLN A 504 12.48 23.36 3.34
C GLN A 504 13.69 24.01 2.67
N ASP A 505 13.56 25.28 2.26
CA ASP A 505 14.70 26.04 1.75
C ASP A 505 15.72 26.27 2.87
N GLY A 506 16.99 25.98 2.59
CA GLY A 506 18.07 26.09 3.57
C GLY A 506 18.21 24.89 4.53
N GLU A 507 17.46 23.80 4.32
CA GLU A 507 17.63 22.57 5.10
C GLU A 507 19.05 21.97 4.96
N GLY A 508 19.65 21.61 6.09
CA GLY A 508 21.03 21.14 6.17
C GLY A 508 22.09 22.25 6.09
N LEU A 509 21.66 23.52 6.03
CA LEU A 509 22.53 24.70 6.01
C LEU A 509 22.14 25.72 7.09
N THR A 510 21.01 26.41 6.90
CA THR A 510 20.45 27.39 7.86
C THR A 510 19.47 26.74 8.82
N LEU A 511 18.76 25.71 8.36
CA LEU A 511 17.86 24.89 9.15
C LEU A 511 18.49 23.51 9.42
N PRO A 512 18.37 22.97 10.64
CA PRO A 512 18.87 21.64 10.94
C PRO A 512 18.13 20.59 10.10
N CYS A 513 18.87 19.68 9.47
CA CYS A 513 18.26 18.57 8.74
C CYS A 513 17.71 17.53 9.74
N PRO A 514 16.44 17.12 9.61
CA PRO A 514 15.81 16.15 10.52
C PRO A 514 16.46 14.75 10.49
N LEU A 515 17.27 14.45 9.47
CA LEU A 515 18.01 13.19 9.36
C LEU A 515 19.11 13.05 10.42
N VAL A 516 19.54 14.13 11.06
CA VAL A 516 20.58 14.13 12.09
C VAL A 516 19.96 13.78 13.44
N ILE A 517 20.15 12.54 13.88
CA ILE A 517 19.71 12.07 15.21
C ILE A 517 20.93 11.76 16.07
N GLN A 518 20.99 12.35 17.26
CA GLN A 518 21.95 11.97 18.28
C GLN A 518 21.47 10.70 18.99
N LYS A 519 22.15 9.57 18.77
CA LYS A 519 21.87 8.32 19.47
C LYS A 519 22.56 8.32 20.83
N GLY A 520 21.85 7.87 21.86
CA GLY A 520 22.41 7.75 23.22
C GLY A 520 23.52 6.70 23.31
N TRP A 521 24.35 6.78 24.36
CA TRP A 521 25.48 5.87 24.58
C TRP A 521 25.07 4.39 24.59
N LYS A 522 23.88 4.08 25.11
CA LYS A 522 23.31 2.72 25.17
C LYS A 522 23.22 2.05 23.79
N TYR A 523 22.90 2.83 22.75
CA TYR A 523 22.77 2.34 21.37
C TYR A 523 24.08 1.75 20.85
N GLY A 524 25.23 2.36 21.19
CA GLY A 524 26.55 1.87 20.81
C GLY A 524 27.09 0.82 21.76
N THR A 525 27.00 1.07 23.07
CA THR A 525 27.67 0.24 24.08
C THR A 525 27.07 -1.15 24.19
N PHE A 526 25.74 -1.30 24.23
CA PHE A 526 25.11 -2.60 24.49
C PHE A 526 25.37 -3.62 23.37
N PRO A 527 25.25 -3.29 22.07
CA PRO A 527 25.58 -4.22 20.99
C PRO A 527 27.06 -4.59 20.94
N VAL A 528 27.96 -3.64 21.22
CA VAL A 528 29.40 -3.90 21.27
C VAL A 528 29.74 -4.86 22.41
N VAL A 529 29.19 -4.62 23.61
CA VAL A 529 29.37 -5.51 24.77
C VAL A 529 28.77 -6.89 24.48
N LEU A 530 27.60 -6.97 23.85
CA LEU A 530 26.98 -8.25 23.50
C LEU A 530 27.83 -9.03 22.49
N LEU A 531 28.32 -8.37 21.44
CA LEU A 531 29.17 -8.98 20.43
C LEU A 531 30.48 -9.50 21.03
N PHE A 532 31.11 -8.70 21.90
CA PHE A 532 32.31 -9.11 22.63
C PHE A 532 32.02 -10.29 23.57
N ALA A 533 30.96 -10.21 24.38
CA ALA A 533 30.57 -11.29 25.30
C ALA A 533 30.23 -12.59 24.56
N PHE A 534 29.57 -12.49 23.40
CA PHE A 534 29.25 -13.65 22.56
C PHE A 534 30.50 -14.27 21.94
N ALA A 535 31.43 -13.44 21.43
CA ALA A 535 32.71 -13.92 20.91
C ALA A 535 33.53 -14.63 21.99
N MET A 536 33.61 -14.05 23.19
CA MET A 536 34.31 -14.63 24.33
C MET A 536 33.63 -15.92 24.82
N PHE A 537 32.30 -15.95 24.88
CA PHE A 537 31.55 -17.17 25.20
C PHE A 537 31.84 -18.29 24.19
N PHE A 538 31.76 -17.99 22.89
CA PHE A 538 32.01 -18.96 21.83
C PHE A 538 33.46 -19.46 21.85
N ALA A 539 34.44 -18.58 21.98
CA ALA A 539 35.85 -18.95 22.10
C ALA A 539 36.09 -19.89 23.30
N SER A 540 35.42 -19.62 24.43
CA SER A 540 35.53 -20.44 25.65
C SER A 540 34.90 -21.82 25.51
N VAL A 541 33.88 -21.96 24.66
CA VAL A 541 33.22 -23.25 24.38
C VAL A 541 33.97 -24.06 23.33
N VAL A 542 34.55 -23.41 22.31
CA VAL A 542 35.19 -24.08 21.17
C VAL A 542 36.65 -24.44 21.43
N TYR A 543 37.38 -23.68 22.24
CA TYR A 543 38.77 -23.97 22.61
C TYR A 543 38.89 -24.35 24.10
N PRO A 544 38.38 -25.53 24.52
CA PRO A 544 38.62 -26.02 25.87
C PRO A 544 40.12 -26.37 26.00
N GLN A 545 40.79 -25.82 27.02
CA GLN A 545 42.12 -26.31 27.38
C GLN A 545 41.98 -27.75 27.90
N GLU A 546 43.05 -28.55 27.74
CA GLU A 546 43.08 -30.02 27.84
C GLU A 546 42.52 -30.64 29.15
N LYS A 547 42.13 -29.83 30.14
CA LYS A 547 41.34 -30.25 31.30
C LYS A 547 40.21 -29.25 31.57
N TYR A 548 38.96 -29.73 31.57
CA TYR A 548 37.81 -28.97 32.09
C TYR A 548 38.00 -28.72 33.59
N ASN A 549 38.65 -27.62 33.94
CA ASN A 549 38.85 -27.15 35.31
C ASN A 549 37.68 -26.26 35.75
N THR A 550 37.47 -26.12 37.06
CA THR A 550 36.44 -25.23 37.65
C THR A 550 36.54 -23.79 37.13
N GLU A 551 37.75 -23.32 36.84
CA GLU A 551 38.01 -21.99 36.27
C GLU A 551 37.42 -21.81 34.87
N HIS A 552 37.55 -22.81 34.00
CA HIS A 552 36.95 -22.77 32.65
C HIS A 552 35.42 -22.75 32.72
N LEU A 553 34.84 -23.52 33.65
CA LEU A 553 33.40 -23.51 33.89
C LEU A 553 32.92 -22.12 34.35
N LEU A 554 33.63 -21.49 35.30
CA LEU A 554 33.30 -20.14 35.78
C LEU A 554 33.40 -19.10 34.67
N PHE A 555 34.37 -19.22 33.76
CA PHE A 555 34.53 -18.31 32.62
C PHE A 555 33.39 -18.45 31.60
N ILE A 556 32.97 -19.69 31.29
CA ILE A 556 31.80 -19.96 30.43
C ILE A 556 30.52 -19.40 31.08
N LEU A 557 30.33 -19.63 32.38
CA LEU A 557 29.16 -19.12 33.11
C LEU A 557 29.16 -17.58 33.17
N PHE A 558 30.31 -16.96 33.36
CA PHE A 558 30.44 -15.50 33.35
C PHE A 558 30.05 -14.92 31.99
N TRP A 559 30.63 -15.40 30.89
CA TRP A 559 30.30 -14.89 29.56
C TRP A 559 28.89 -15.24 29.13
N GLY A 560 28.39 -16.43 29.49
CA GLY A 560 27.00 -16.81 29.28
C GLY A 560 26.03 -15.90 30.04
N SER A 561 26.34 -15.55 31.29
CA SER A 561 25.59 -14.59 32.08
C SER A 561 25.65 -13.19 31.47
N MET A 562 26.83 -12.74 31.02
CA MET A 562 26.99 -11.44 30.35
C MET A 562 26.18 -11.34 29.05
N VAL A 563 26.13 -12.41 28.25
CA VAL A 563 25.25 -12.50 27.08
C VAL A 563 23.79 -12.39 27.51
N GLY A 564 23.37 -13.12 28.55
CA GLY A 564 22.02 -13.08 29.09
C GLY A 564 21.60 -11.70 29.60
N VAL A 565 22.42 -11.07 30.44
CA VAL A 565 22.15 -9.75 31.03
C VAL A 565 22.16 -8.66 29.97
N THR A 566 23.14 -8.65 29.08
CA THR A 566 23.23 -7.64 28.01
C THR A 566 22.07 -7.79 27.02
N GLY A 567 21.73 -9.04 26.64
CA GLY A 567 20.57 -9.34 25.79
C GLY A 567 19.25 -8.92 26.44
N ALA A 568 19.05 -9.21 27.73
CA ALA A 568 17.89 -8.76 28.49
C ALA A 568 17.84 -7.22 28.59
N GLY A 569 18.99 -6.57 28.72
CA GLY A 569 19.13 -5.11 28.68
C GLY A 569 18.68 -4.51 27.35
N ILE A 570 19.14 -5.07 26.23
CA ILE A 570 18.71 -4.65 24.88
C ILE A 570 17.20 -4.80 24.72
N LEU A 571 16.62 -5.93 25.15
CA LEU A 571 15.17 -6.14 25.09
C LEU A 571 14.39 -5.19 26.00
N LYS A 572 14.91 -4.87 27.19
CA LYS A 572 14.30 -3.91 28.12
C LYS A 572 14.29 -2.49 27.56
N TYR A 573 15.39 -2.07 26.93
CA TYR A 573 15.51 -0.76 26.28
C TYR A 573 15.23 -0.82 24.77
N GLY A 574 14.45 -1.80 24.31
CA GLY A 574 14.32 -2.11 22.89
C GLY A 574 13.86 -0.94 22.03
N VAL A 575 13.06 -0.04 22.59
CA VAL A 575 12.63 1.22 21.95
C VAL A 575 13.81 2.07 21.46
N GLU A 576 14.93 2.10 22.18
CA GLU A 576 16.11 2.89 21.82
C GLU A 576 16.89 2.31 20.63
N PHE A 577 16.73 1.01 20.35
CA PHE A 577 17.44 0.29 19.28
C PHE A 577 16.66 0.22 17.97
N VAL A 578 15.39 0.61 17.98
CA VAL A 578 14.55 0.67 16.79
C VAL A 578 14.98 1.83 15.88
N ASP A 579 14.92 1.61 14.57
CA ASP A 579 14.99 2.67 13.56
C ASP A 579 13.67 3.45 13.53
N TRP A 580 13.66 4.62 14.16
CA TRP A 580 12.53 5.53 14.19
C TRP A 580 12.49 6.44 12.94
N PRO A 581 11.29 6.77 12.44
CA PRO A 581 11.12 7.82 11.42
C PRO A 581 11.73 9.14 11.90
N LYS A 582 12.48 9.79 11.04
CA LYS A 582 13.31 10.97 11.33
C LYS A 582 12.67 12.26 10.83
N LEU A 583 12.01 12.22 9.67
CA LEU A 583 11.44 13.41 9.03
C LEU A 583 10.26 13.98 9.81
N LEU A 584 9.37 13.10 10.27
CA LEU A 584 8.21 13.45 11.10
C LEU A 584 8.26 12.66 12.41
N PRO A 585 8.85 13.22 13.48
CA PRO A 585 8.90 12.59 14.79
C PRO A 585 7.50 12.29 15.33
N GLN A 586 7.38 11.27 16.18
CA GLN A 586 6.09 10.81 16.71
C GLN A 586 5.32 11.90 17.46
N ALA A 587 6.01 12.80 18.17
CA ALA A 587 5.37 13.94 18.83
C ALA A 587 4.69 14.88 17.81
N THR A 588 5.36 15.16 16.68
CA THR A 588 4.82 15.95 15.58
C THR A 588 3.67 15.23 14.89
N ARG A 589 3.78 13.90 14.64
CA ARG A 589 2.66 13.11 14.11
C ARG A 589 1.46 13.13 15.03
N SER A 590 1.69 12.99 16.34
CA SER A 590 0.60 13.04 17.32
C SER A 590 -0.09 14.41 17.33
N LYS A 591 0.64 15.49 17.01
CA LYS A 591 0.11 16.85 16.83
C LYS A 591 -0.58 17.07 15.48
N MET A 592 -0.14 16.43 14.40
CA MET A 592 -0.86 16.45 13.11
C MET A 592 -2.13 15.59 13.17
N ASP A 593 -2.10 14.55 13.99
CA ASP A 593 -3.25 13.79 14.44
C ASP A 593 -3.98 14.49 15.61
N ALA A 594 -3.56 15.71 16.02
CA ALA A 594 -4.16 16.54 17.07
C ALA A 594 -4.90 17.76 16.54
#